data_AF-A0A4S2M9D6-F1
#
_entry.id   AF-A0A4S2M9D6-F1
#
_cell.length_a   1.000
_cell.length_b   1.000
_cell.length_c   1.000
_cell.angle_alpha   90.00
_cell.angle_beta   90.00
_cell.angle_gamma   90.00
#
_symmetry.space_group_name_H-M   'P 1'
#
loop_
_entity.id
_entity.type
_entity.pdbx_description
1 polymer ?
#
loop_
_entity_poly.entity_id
_entity_poly.type
_entity_poly.pdbx_seq_one_letter_code
_entity_poly.pdbx_strand_id
1 'polypeptide(L)'
;MAPLTKDEVDVLLAELNPLVSTSEQKIEFGKAIYMALFTAYPEYIGLFSKMQGLTKDNVEASEGIKYYGRTLTDSILEILQGASDDGELDALLEKNGKEHVTRNVTKQQFLVLKYRHKPFQVATRDSSSG
;
A
#
# COMPACT_ATOMS: atom_id res chain seq x y z
N MET A 1 -7.23 -18.35 3.97
CA MET A 1 -5.75 -18.28 3.99
C MET A 1 -5.33 -18.90 5.31
N ALA A 2 -4.16 -19.54 5.42
CA ALA A 2 -3.68 -19.86 6.76
C ALA A 2 -3.33 -18.52 7.45
N PRO A 3 -3.79 -18.26 8.68
CA PRO A 3 -3.37 -17.09 9.44
C PRO A 3 -1.87 -17.14 9.67
N LEU A 4 -1.27 -15.97 9.91
CA LEU A 4 0.10 -15.92 10.39
C LEU A 4 0.13 -16.41 11.84
N THR A 5 1.24 -16.95 12.28
CA THR A 5 1.48 -17.17 13.70
C THR A 5 1.70 -15.83 14.42
N LYS A 6 1.46 -15.80 15.73
CA LYS A 6 1.74 -14.63 16.58
C LYS A 6 3.20 -14.17 16.42
N ASP A 7 4.15 -15.10 16.35
CA ASP A 7 5.57 -14.82 16.21
C ASP A 7 5.89 -14.18 14.84
N GLU A 8 5.28 -14.65 13.76
CA GLU A 8 5.42 -14.04 12.43
C GLU A 8 4.85 -12.62 12.39
N VAL A 9 3.70 -12.39 13.03
CA VAL A 9 3.12 -11.04 13.17
C VAL A 9 4.07 -10.12 13.94
N ASP A 10 4.61 -10.58 15.07
CA ASP A 10 5.49 -9.78 15.91
C ASP A 10 6.81 -9.42 15.19
N VAL A 11 7.38 -10.36 14.42
CA VAL A 11 8.57 -10.10 13.57
C VAL A 11 8.26 -9.05 12.51
N LEU A 12 7.16 -9.20 11.77
CA LEU A 12 6.78 -8.26 10.71
C LEU A 12 6.49 -6.86 11.27
N LEU A 13 5.81 -6.77 12.42
CA LEU A 13 5.57 -5.49 13.09
C LEU A 13 6.88 -4.85 13.56
N ALA A 14 7.82 -5.63 14.10
CA ALA A 14 9.12 -5.11 14.52
C ALA A 14 9.92 -4.55 13.33
N GLU A 15 9.91 -5.23 12.18
CA GLU A 15 10.57 -4.76 10.95
C GLU A 15 9.92 -3.52 10.35
N LEU A 16 8.58 -3.44 10.38
CA LEU A 16 7.83 -2.31 9.84
C LEU A 16 7.88 -1.08 10.74
N ASN A 17 7.95 -1.26 12.06
CA ASN A 17 7.81 -0.17 13.04
C ASN A 17 8.71 1.06 12.75
N PRO A 18 10.00 0.92 12.41
CA PRO A 18 10.86 2.06 12.07
C PRO A 18 10.36 2.90 10.88
N LEU A 19 9.54 2.31 9.99
CA LEU A 19 8.99 2.93 8.79
C LEU A 19 7.60 3.54 9.00
N VAL A 20 6.94 3.29 10.14
CA VAL A 20 5.53 3.65 10.37
C VAL A 20 5.24 4.14 11.80
N SER A 21 6.27 4.41 12.61
CA SER A 21 6.11 4.79 14.02
C SER A 21 5.54 6.20 14.23
N THR A 22 5.69 7.10 13.25
CA THR A 22 5.14 8.47 13.29
C THR A 22 4.09 8.69 12.21
N SER A 23 3.24 9.71 12.39
CA SER A 23 2.24 10.07 11.38
C SER A 23 2.88 10.43 10.03
N GLU A 24 4.06 11.05 10.03
CA GLU A 24 4.78 11.42 8.81
C GLU A 24 5.35 10.19 8.11
N GLN A 25 5.95 9.28 8.87
CA GLN A 25 6.45 8.01 8.38
C GLN A 25 5.34 7.16 7.75
N LYS A 26 4.17 7.09 8.39
CA LYS A 26 2.99 6.40 7.81
C LYS A 26 2.55 6.99 6.49
N ILE A 27 2.59 8.32 6.37
CA ILE A 27 2.24 9.02 5.14
C ILE A 27 3.22 8.63 4.03
N GLU A 28 4.53 8.74 4.28
CA GLU A 28 5.55 8.45 3.28
C GLU A 28 5.57 6.97 2.88
N PHE A 29 5.38 6.04 3.83
CA PHE A 29 5.26 4.62 3.55
C PHE A 29 4.11 4.32 2.58
N GLY A 30 2.90 4.78 2.90
CA GLY A 30 1.73 4.54 2.05
C GLY A 30 1.81 5.28 0.72
N LYS A 31 2.35 6.50 0.71
CA LYS A 31 2.63 7.27 -0.51
C LYS A 31 3.56 6.50 -1.44
N ALA A 32 4.64 5.89 -0.94
CA ALA A 32 5.55 5.09 -1.76
C ALA A 32 4.83 3.93 -2.47
N ILE A 33 3.89 3.26 -1.78
CA ILE A 33 3.06 2.20 -2.38
C ILE A 33 2.18 2.75 -3.51
N TYR A 34 1.50 3.87 -3.27
CA TYR A 34 0.71 4.51 -4.32
C TYR A 34 1.55 5.02 -5.49
N MET A 35 2.74 5.55 -5.25
CA MET A 35 3.63 5.97 -6.34
C MET A 35 4.08 4.77 -7.18
N ALA A 36 4.35 3.62 -6.56
CA ALA A 36 4.62 2.38 -7.29
C ALA A 36 3.41 1.91 -8.12
N LEU A 37 2.19 2.07 -7.59
CA LEU A 37 0.94 1.76 -8.29
C LEU A 37 0.70 2.70 -9.47
N PHE A 38 0.77 4.02 -9.27
CA PHE A 38 0.51 5.03 -10.29
C PHE A 38 1.61 5.12 -11.34
N THR A 39 2.83 4.69 -11.03
CA THR A 39 3.86 4.48 -12.06
C THR A 39 3.49 3.34 -13.00
N ALA A 40 2.81 2.31 -12.49
CA ALA A 40 2.36 1.16 -13.29
C ALA A 40 1.06 1.44 -14.05
N TYR A 41 0.12 2.12 -13.38
CA TYR A 41 -1.25 2.36 -13.84
C TYR A 41 -1.63 3.82 -13.52
N PRO A 42 -1.13 4.81 -14.28
CA PRO A 42 -1.41 6.22 -14.04
C PRO A 42 -2.90 6.54 -14.06
N GLU A 43 -3.68 5.81 -14.84
CA GLU A 43 -5.13 5.94 -14.94
C GLU A 43 -5.85 5.64 -13.62
N TYR A 44 -5.20 4.97 -12.67
CA TYR A 44 -5.80 4.68 -11.37
C TYR A 44 -5.86 5.91 -10.46
N ILE A 45 -5.08 6.97 -10.73
CA ILE A 45 -5.14 8.23 -9.98
C ILE A 45 -6.59 8.78 -9.99
N GLY A 46 -7.24 8.72 -11.15
CA GLY A 46 -8.63 9.16 -11.34
C GLY A 46 -9.69 8.28 -10.66
N LEU A 47 -9.32 7.22 -9.95
CA LEU A 47 -10.27 6.43 -9.14
C LEU A 47 -10.46 7.01 -7.74
N PHE A 48 -9.56 7.89 -7.32
CA PHE A 48 -9.55 8.48 -5.98
C PHE A 48 -10.20 9.85 -6.00
N SER A 49 -11.21 10.06 -5.16
CA SER A 49 -12.01 11.30 -5.18
C SER A 49 -11.19 12.54 -4.83
N LYS A 50 -10.21 12.43 -3.92
CA LYS A 50 -9.30 13.55 -3.56
C LYS A 50 -8.15 13.77 -4.55
N MET A 51 -8.06 12.97 -5.60
CA MET A 51 -7.00 13.07 -6.62
C MET A 51 -7.56 13.27 -8.04
N GLN A 52 -8.85 13.63 -8.15
CA GLN A 52 -9.46 13.98 -9.44
C GLN A 52 -8.73 15.14 -10.10
N GLY A 53 -8.42 14.98 -11.40
CA GLY A 53 -7.69 15.97 -12.19
C GLY A 53 -6.17 16.00 -11.95
N LEU A 54 -5.65 15.20 -11.01
CA LEU A 54 -4.21 15.03 -10.83
C LEU A 54 -3.63 14.06 -11.87
N THR A 55 -2.33 14.19 -12.11
CA THR A 55 -1.54 13.35 -13.02
C THR A 55 -0.34 12.80 -12.29
N LYS A 56 0.38 11.88 -12.92
CA LYS A 56 1.63 11.32 -12.39
C LYS A 56 2.68 12.40 -12.04
N ASP A 57 2.62 13.56 -12.70
CA ASP A 57 3.62 14.62 -12.55
C ASP A 57 3.36 15.51 -11.32
N ASN A 58 2.14 15.51 -10.78
CA ASN A 58 1.77 16.38 -9.66
C ASN A 58 1.10 15.66 -8.47
N VAL A 59 0.71 14.39 -8.62
CA VAL A 59 -0.01 13.65 -7.57
C VAL A 59 0.82 13.50 -6.30
N GLU A 60 2.15 13.36 -6.42
CA GLU A 60 3.06 13.15 -5.30
C GLU A 60 3.05 14.30 -4.28
N ALA A 61 2.85 15.54 -4.75
CA ALA A 61 2.85 16.73 -3.91
C ALA A 61 1.46 17.06 -3.31
N SER A 62 0.43 16.28 -3.64
CA SER A 62 -0.96 16.60 -3.27
C SER A 62 -1.32 16.26 -1.82
N GLU A 63 -2.29 16.97 -1.25
CA GLU A 63 -2.87 16.57 0.04
C GLU A 63 -3.69 15.27 -0.05
N GLY A 64 -4.20 14.96 -1.26
CA GLY A 64 -4.90 13.71 -1.53
C GLY A 64 -4.02 12.49 -1.30
N ILE A 65 -2.79 12.50 -1.81
CA ILE A 65 -1.86 11.35 -1.64
C ILE A 65 -1.43 11.19 -0.18
N LYS A 66 -1.29 12.29 0.58
CA LYS A 66 -0.96 12.23 2.01
C LYS A 66 -2.08 11.56 2.80
N TYR A 67 -3.33 11.97 2.55
CA TYR A 67 -4.51 11.37 3.16
C TYR A 67 -4.58 9.87 2.87
N TYR A 68 -4.54 9.49 1.59
CA TYR A 68 -4.66 8.08 1.23
C TYR A 68 -3.46 7.25 1.66
N GLY A 69 -2.25 7.81 1.62
CA GLY A 69 -1.03 7.17 2.11
C GLY A 69 -1.16 6.80 3.59
N ARG A 70 -1.61 7.74 4.44
CA ARG A 70 -1.88 7.45 5.85
C ARG A 70 -2.93 6.36 6.04
N THR A 71 -4.09 6.49 5.39
CA THR A 71 -5.18 5.52 5.57
C THR A 71 -4.80 4.13 5.09
N LEU A 72 -4.03 4.02 4.00
CA LEU A 72 -3.55 2.74 3.50
C LEU A 72 -2.60 2.08 4.51
N THR A 73 -1.63 2.84 5.04
CA THR A 73 -0.71 2.33 6.05
C THR A 73 -1.45 1.89 7.31
N ASP A 74 -2.41 2.68 7.78
CA ASP A 74 -3.23 2.31 8.95
C ASP A 74 -4.02 1.02 8.70
N SER A 75 -4.64 0.83 7.53
CA SER A 75 -5.32 -0.42 7.17
C SER A 75 -4.38 -1.62 7.10
N ILE A 76 -3.16 -1.47 6.57
CA ILE A 76 -2.17 -2.55 6.51
C ILE A 76 -1.76 -2.97 7.93
N LEU A 77 -1.52 -2.01 8.82
CA LEU A 77 -1.15 -2.29 10.19
C LEU A 77 -2.29 -2.93 10.99
N GLU A 78 -3.54 -2.48 10.78
CA GLU A 78 -4.74 -3.08 11.40
C GLU A 78 -4.86 -4.55 10.98
N ILE A 79 -4.77 -4.84 9.67
CA ILE A 79 -4.82 -6.22 9.15
C ILE A 79 -3.68 -7.07 9.69
N LEU A 80 -2.45 -6.53 9.76
CA LEU A 80 -1.29 -7.28 10.25
C LEU A 80 -1.41 -7.61 11.75
N GLN A 81 -1.94 -6.69 12.56
CA GLN A 81 -2.16 -6.91 13.99
C GLN A 81 -3.18 -8.02 14.25
N GLY A 82 -4.25 -8.08 13.46
CA GLY A 82 -5.26 -9.15 13.54
C GLY A 82 -4.89 -10.44 12.79
N ALA A 83 -3.74 -10.50 12.09
CA ALA A 83 -3.44 -11.59 11.16
C ALA A 83 -3.18 -12.95 11.83
N SER A 84 -3.02 -12.99 13.16
CA SER A 84 -2.86 -14.22 13.94
C SER A 84 -4.15 -14.74 14.58
N ASP A 85 -5.26 -14.03 14.42
CA ASP A 85 -6.59 -14.47 14.86
C ASP A 85 -7.50 -14.59 13.63
N ASP A 86 -7.95 -15.80 13.33
CA ASP A 86 -8.77 -16.07 12.14
C ASP A 86 -10.06 -15.25 12.11
N GLY A 87 -10.73 -15.09 13.26
CA GLY A 87 -11.99 -14.37 13.35
C GLY A 87 -11.80 -12.86 13.19
N GLU A 88 -10.74 -12.32 13.78
CA GLU A 88 -10.37 -10.91 13.64
C GLU A 88 -9.92 -10.60 12.20
N LEU A 89 -9.07 -11.45 11.62
CA LEU A 89 -8.60 -11.30 10.24
C LEU A 89 -9.76 -11.31 9.25
N ASP A 90 -10.70 -12.25 9.37
CA ASP A 90 -11.87 -12.32 8.49
C ASP A 90 -12.75 -11.06 8.61
N ALA A 91 -13.00 -10.59 9.83
CA ALA A 91 -13.77 -9.36 10.06
C ALA A 91 -13.08 -8.12 9.46
N LEU A 92 -11.76 -8.01 9.62
CA LEU A 92 -10.96 -6.91 9.06
C LEU A 92 -10.94 -6.93 7.53
N LEU A 93 -10.79 -8.11 6.92
CA LEU A 93 -10.83 -8.27 5.47
C LEU A 93 -12.21 -7.96 4.90
N GLU A 94 -13.29 -8.36 5.58
CA GLU A 94 -14.65 -8.04 5.15
C GLU A 94 -14.91 -6.53 5.22
N LYS A 95 -14.53 -5.87 6.32
CA LYS A 95 -14.62 -4.41 6.50
C LYS A 95 -13.86 -3.68 5.39
N ASN A 96 -12.57 -3.99 5.22
CA ASN A 96 -11.72 -3.34 4.21
C ASN A 96 -12.20 -3.62 2.77
N GLY A 97 -12.66 -4.85 2.50
CA GLY A 97 -13.21 -5.23 1.19
C GLY A 97 -14.49 -4.46 0.84
N LYS A 98 -15.42 -4.33 1.80
CA LYS A 98 -16.68 -3.59 1.63
C LYS A 98 -16.48 -2.14 1.22
N GLU A 99 -15.43 -1.49 1.72
CA GLU A 99 -15.10 -0.12 1.35
C GLU A 99 -14.79 0.04 -0.15
N HIS A 100 -14.39 -1.03 -0.84
CA HIS A 100 -14.03 -1.00 -2.25
C HIS A 100 -15.20 -1.42 -3.16
N VAL A 101 -16.23 -2.09 -2.63
CA VAL A 101 -17.41 -2.53 -3.39
C VAL A 101 -18.20 -1.34 -3.95
N THR A 102 -18.27 -0.24 -3.20
CA THR A 102 -19.01 0.97 -3.60
C THR A 102 -18.14 1.99 -4.34
N ARG A 103 -16.85 1.70 -4.54
CA ARG A 103 -15.90 2.58 -5.23
C ARG A 103 -15.79 2.18 -6.70
N ASN A 104 -15.29 3.10 -7.52
CA ASN A 104 -15.06 2.88 -8.95
C ASN A 104 -13.79 2.05 -9.21
N VAL A 105 -13.67 0.89 -8.57
CA VAL A 105 -12.55 -0.05 -8.75
C VAL A 105 -13.08 -1.44 -9.04
N THR A 106 -12.63 -2.03 -10.13
CA THR A 106 -13.00 -3.42 -10.46
C THR A 106 -12.20 -4.41 -9.61
N LYS A 107 -12.71 -5.63 -9.45
CA LYS A 107 -11.99 -6.71 -8.77
C LYS A 107 -10.61 -6.98 -9.39
N GLN A 108 -10.49 -6.85 -10.71
CA GLN A 108 -9.20 -7.04 -11.40
C GLN A 108 -8.20 -5.93 -11.05
N GLN A 109 -8.64 -4.67 -11.05
CA GLN A 109 -7.80 -3.52 -10.67
C GLN A 109 -7.36 -3.63 -9.20
N PHE A 110 -8.23 -4.12 -8.30
CA PHE A 110 -7.89 -4.33 -6.89
C PHE A 110 -6.81 -5.41 -6.70
N LEU A 111 -6.85 -6.49 -7.48
CA LEU A 111 -5.92 -7.61 -7.34
C LEU A 111 -4.56 -7.38 -8.01
N VAL A 112 -4.36 -6.28 -8.75
CA VAL A 112 -3.15 -6.07 -9.56
C VAL A 112 -1.88 -5.92 -8.72
N LEU A 113 -2.00 -5.40 -7.48
CA LEU A 113 -0.87 -5.28 -6.55
C LEU A 113 -0.36 -6.64 -6.04
N LYS A 114 -1.18 -7.71 -6.11
CA LYS A 114 -0.81 -9.05 -5.64
C LYS A 114 0.23 -9.75 -6.52
N TYR A 115 0.35 -9.38 -7.80
CA TYR A 115 1.05 -10.19 -8.80
C TYR A 115 2.29 -9.54 -9.44
N ARG A 116 2.86 -8.49 -8.83
CA ARG A 116 4.05 -7.84 -9.40
C ARG A 116 5.35 -8.62 -9.11
N HIS A 117 5.54 -9.72 -9.83
CA HIS A 117 6.80 -10.48 -9.94
C HIS A 117 7.78 -9.85 -10.96
N LYS A 118 8.12 -8.56 -10.82
CA LYS A 118 9.33 -8.04 -11.50
C LYS A 118 10.34 -7.60 -10.44
N PRO A 119 11.52 -8.26 -10.36
CA PRO A 119 12.56 -7.81 -9.47
C PRO A 119 12.95 -6.38 -9.85
N PHE A 120 13.00 -5.52 -8.84
CA PHE A 120 13.68 -4.24 -8.92
C PHE A 120 15.16 -4.54 -9.21
N GLN A 121 15.56 -4.54 -10.48
CA GLN A 121 16.97 -4.53 -10.82
C GLN A 121 17.50 -3.16 -10.40
N VAL A 122 18.22 -3.14 -9.28
CA VAL A 122 19.10 -2.03 -8.93
C VAL A 122 20.07 -1.92 -10.10
N ALA A 123 19.95 -0.85 -10.89
CA ALA A 123 20.94 -0.53 -11.90
C ALA A 123 22.26 -0.26 -11.17
N THR A 124 23.11 -1.28 -11.08
CA THR A 124 24.53 -1.08 -10.81
C THR A 124 25.05 -0.24 -11.96
N ARG A 125 25.29 1.04 -11.68
CA ARG A 125 26.11 1.89 -12.53
C ARG A 125 27.42 1.16 -12.74
N ASP A 126 27.65 0.70 -13.97
CA ASP A 126 29.00 0.46 -14.44
C ASP A 126 29.76 1.78 -14.32
N SER A 127 30.67 1.81 -13.38
CA SER A 127 31.71 2.83 -13.27
C SER A 127 33.05 2.12 -13.18
N SER A 128 33.63 1.84 -14.35
CA SER A 128 35.06 2.04 -14.60
C SER A 128 35.37 1.80 -16.07
N SER A 129 35.31 2.91 -16.82
CA SER A 129 36.23 3.20 -17.90
C SER A 129 37.68 3.19 -17.39
N GLY A 130 38.57 2.50 -18.10
CA GLY A 130 40.03 2.45 -17.87
C GLY A 130 40.68 1.36 -18.71
#